data_AF-A0A350G588-F1
#
_entry.id   AF-A0A350G588-F1
#
_cell.length_a   1.000
_cell.length_b   1.000
_cell.length_c   1.000
_cell.angle_alpha   90.00
_cell.angle_beta   90.00
_cell.angle_gamma   90.00
#
_symmetry.space_group_name_H-M   'P 1'
#
loop_
_entity.id
_entity.type
_entity.pdbx_description
1 polymer ?
#
loop_
_entity_poly.entity_id
_entity_poly.type
_entity_poly.pdbx_seq_one_letter_code
_entity_poly.pdbx_strand_id
1 'polypeptide(L)'
;MNNRSPVEDRVWAVIAHLSAIAMGMGLILPIIGWSESRRKSNYTSFQSLQALGYQSLGYTIWILVTLIVVIITSFTAVASITTIDNLDQEIMAIVIAHTTLMFGLIGVYFLLPIIGALTCAFGKDFRYPIMGNRLAKYLGYDDSQSIEEPAWLDEEHEERWVSSMGHFAVIILFWGMLAPVTAWIMQGNRSAFLKFQSVQAVVFQAGTLVLSMVSGILYFGGAAILFLSIGVSGFSNDLSPISLLGIVVFFGSMLCAAVIILLIPLLHIMGQWAGYRILKGDDYRYPIAGRLVEKWTSRKSNPQLEETSQ
;
A
#
# COMPACT_ATOMS: atom_id res chain seq x y z
N MET A 1 7.30 28.91 -29.04
CA MET A 1 8.48 28.69 -28.17
C MET A 1 8.37 27.28 -27.60
N ASN A 2 9.49 26.55 -27.46
CA ASN A 2 9.47 25.18 -26.95
C ASN A 2 9.25 25.25 -25.42
N ASN A 3 8.01 25.08 -24.96
CA ASN A 3 7.61 25.05 -23.54
C ASN A 3 8.10 23.76 -22.86
N ARG A 4 9.41 23.53 -22.81
CA ARG A 4 9.98 22.40 -22.07
C ARG A 4 10.08 22.78 -20.60
N SER A 5 9.70 21.88 -19.71
CA SER A 5 9.90 22.05 -18.27
C SER A 5 11.40 22.18 -17.94
N PRO A 6 11.75 22.94 -16.88
CA PRO A 6 13.12 23.03 -16.37
C PRO A 6 13.78 21.66 -16.16
N VAL A 7 15.11 21.59 -16.23
CA VAL A 7 15.85 20.32 -16.03
C VAL A 7 15.53 19.72 -14.65
N GLU A 8 15.53 20.54 -13.61
CA GLU A 8 15.23 20.12 -12.23
C GLU A 8 13.84 19.47 -12.12
N ASP A 9 12.83 20.11 -12.68
CA ASP A 9 11.45 19.61 -12.69
C ASP A 9 11.32 18.23 -13.33
N ARG A 10 12.05 18.02 -14.44
CA ARG A 10 12.10 16.74 -15.16
C ARG A 10 12.80 15.67 -14.33
N VAL A 11 13.89 16.00 -13.65
CA VAL A 11 14.61 15.05 -12.79
C VAL A 11 13.71 14.56 -11.65
N TRP A 12 12.98 15.46 -11.00
CA TRP A 12 12.03 15.08 -9.96
C TRP A 12 10.91 14.18 -10.48
N ALA A 13 10.32 14.52 -11.63
CA ALA A 13 9.30 13.68 -12.26
C ALA A 13 9.83 12.27 -12.60
N VAL A 14 11.04 12.18 -13.16
CA VAL A 14 11.72 10.90 -13.45
C VAL A 14 11.88 10.06 -12.19
N ILE A 15 12.43 10.65 -11.12
CA ILE A 15 12.69 9.95 -9.86
C ILE A 15 11.37 9.51 -9.21
N ALA A 16 10.33 10.36 -9.23
CA ALA A 16 9.02 10.01 -8.70
C ALA A 16 8.44 8.77 -9.40
N HIS A 17 8.51 8.68 -10.73
CA HIS A 17 8.05 7.47 -11.44
C HIS A 17 8.96 6.25 -11.20
N LEU A 18 10.28 6.39 -11.33
CA LEU A 18 11.21 5.26 -11.14
C LEU A 18 11.16 4.70 -9.73
N SER A 19 10.78 5.50 -8.73
CA SER A 19 10.60 5.01 -7.36
C SER A 19 9.60 3.84 -7.26
N ALA A 20 8.64 3.74 -8.18
CA ALA A 20 7.69 2.62 -8.23
C ALA A 20 8.35 1.25 -8.40
N ILE A 21 9.57 1.20 -8.97
CA ILE A 21 10.36 -0.04 -9.11
C ILE A 21 10.82 -0.56 -7.75
N ALA A 22 11.00 0.33 -6.76
CA ALA A 22 11.43 -0.04 -5.41
C ALA A 22 10.33 -0.68 -4.55
N MET A 23 9.15 -0.97 -5.12
CA MET A 23 8.05 -1.74 -4.49
C MET A 23 7.70 -1.30 -3.07
N GLY A 24 6.75 -0.37 -2.94
CA GLY A 24 6.30 0.14 -1.64
C GLY A 24 7.28 1.13 -1.01
N MET A 25 8.59 0.82 -0.94
CA MET A 25 9.62 1.77 -0.47
C MET A 25 9.66 3.04 -1.30
N GLY A 26 9.27 2.95 -2.58
CA GLY A 26 9.18 4.06 -3.51
C GLY A 26 8.24 5.19 -3.11
N LEU A 27 7.26 4.94 -2.23
CA LEU A 27 6.22 5.90 -1.87
C LEU A 27 6.75 7.20 -1.25
N ILE A 28 7.97 7.18 -0.70
CA ILE A 28 8.62 8.35 -0.10
C ILE A 28 8.90 9.42 -1.16
N LEU A 29 9.48 9.03 -2.30
CA LEU A 29 10.02 9.97 -3.30
C LEU A 29 8.93 10.85 -3.95
N PRO A 30 7.77 10.31 -4.37
CA PRO A 30 6.65 11.12 -4.83
C PRO A 30 6.16 12.14 -3.80
N ILE A 31 6.15 11.81 -2.51
CA ILE A 31 5.66 12.74 -1.48
C ILE A 31 6.69 13.84 -1.22
N ILE A 32 7.98 13.52 -1.21
CA ILE A 32 9.04 14.53 -1.13
C ILE A 32 8.99 15.45 -2.34
N GLY A 33 8.94 14.89 -3.56
CA GLY A 33 8.88 15.67 -4.80
C GLY A 33 7.65 16.59 -4.86
N TRP A 34 6.48 16.08 -4.48
CA TRP A 34 5.27 16.90 -4.35
C TRP A 34 5.45 18.00 -3.29
N SER A 35 5.87 17.64 -2.07
CA SER A 35 6.02 18.57 -0.95
C SER A 35 6.96 19.73 -1.26
N GLU A 36 8.09 19.44 -1.91
CA GLU A 36 9.10 20.46 -2.26
C GLU A 36 8.69 21.33 -3.45
N SER A 37 7.90 20.78 -4.38
CA SER A 37 7.53 21.47 -5.63
C SER A 37 6.12 22.06 -5.62
N ARG A 38 5.29 21.81 -4.60
CA ARG A 38 3.88 22.23 -4.50
C ARG A 38 3.61 23.69 -4.83
N ARG A 39 4.57 24.56 -4.51
CA ARG A 39 4.52 26.02 -4.72
C ARG A 39 5.67 26.53 -5.61
N LYS A 40 6.30 25.64 -6.37
CA LYS A 40 7.42 25.94 -7.27
C LYS A 40 7.13 25.48 -8.70
N SER A 41 6.54 24.29 -8.87
CA SER A 41 6.24 23.70 -10.18
C SER A 41 4.98 22.83 -10.16
N ASN A 42 3.98 23.23 -10.95
CA ASN A 42 2.77 22.44 -11.17
C ASN A 42 3.09 21.10 -11.84
N TYR A 43 4.01 21.11 -12.81
CA TYR A 43 4.42 19.92 -13.54
C TYR A 43 5.00 18.86 -12.59
N THR A 44 5.98 19.23 -11.76
CA THR A 44 6.60 18.28 -10.84
C THR A 44 5.63 17.80 -9.77
N SER A 45 4.80 18.69 -9.25
CA SER A 45 3.77 18.34 -8.26
C SER A 45 2.77 17.35 -8.84
N PHE A 46 2.26 17.60 -10.04
CA PHE A 46 1.35 16.71 -10.75
C PHE A 46 1.97 15.34 -11.02
N GLN A 47 3.17 15.28 -11.61
CA GLN A 47 3.84 14.01 -11.92
C GLN A 47 4.15 13.20 -10.65
N SER A 48 4.52 13.88 -9.56
CA SER A 48 4.73 13.27 -8.25
C SER A 48 3.42 12.68 -7.69
N LEU A 49 2.33 13.43 -7.68
CA LEU A 49 1.03 12.94 -7.21
C LEU A 49 0.50 11.79 -8.09
N GLN A 50 0.79 11.81 -9.39
CA GLN A 50 0.47 10.73 -10.32
C GLN A 50 1.24 9.45 -9.98
N ALA A 51 2.54 9.55 -9.73
CA ALA A 51 3.37 8.41 -9.31
C ALA A 51 2.94 7.85 -7.94
N LEU A 52 2.59 8.71 -6.99
CA LEU A 52 2.03 8.30 -5.69
C LEU A 52 0.73 7.51 -5.87
N GLY A 53 -0.17 8.02 -6.71
CA GLY A 53 -1.43 7.35 -7.05
C GLY A 53 -1.21 5.99 -7.68
N TYR A 54 -0.27 5.91 -8.63
CA TYR A 54 0.05 4.67 -9.31
C TYR A 54 0.58 3.61 -8.33
N GLN A 55 1.50 3.98 -7.44
CA GLN A 55 2.09 3.03 -6.49
C GLN A 55 1.09 2.53 -5.45
N SER A 56 0.17 3.38 -5.01
CA SER A 56 -0.82 3.03 -3.97
C SER A 56 -2.05 2.30 -4.56
N LEU A 57 -2.73 2.89 -5.54
CA LEU A 57 -3.90 2.28 -6.19
C LEU A 57 -3.52 1.17 -7.16
N GLY A 58 -2.44 1.34 -7.92
CA GLY A 58 -1.99 0.34 -8.88
C GLY A 58 -1.62 -0.98 -8.21
N TYR A 59 -1.05 -0.93 -7.00
CA TYR A 59 -0.77 -2.15 -6.23
C TYR A 59 -2.04 -2.89 -5.80
N THR A 60 -3.10 -2.15 -5.44
CA THR A 60 -4.43 -2.74 -5.19
C THR A 60 -4.96 -3.46 -6.43
N ILE A 61 -4.91 -2.80 -7.59
CA ILE A 61 -5.36 -3.39 -8.86
C ILE A 61 -4.53 -4.64 -9.19
N TRP A 62 -3.21 -4.56 -9.03
CA TRP A 62 -2.31 -5.69 -9.25
C TRP A 62 -2.66 -6.89 -8.37
N ILE A 63 -2.90 -6.69 -7.07
CA ILE A 63 -3.33 -7.76 -6.16
C ILE A 63 -4.65 -8.39 -6.63
N LEU A 64 -5.64 -7.58 -7.02
CA LEU A 64 -6.93 -8.09 -7.49
C LEU A 64 -6.79 -8.93 -8.77
N VAL A 65 -5.95 -8.47 -9.71
CA VAL A 65 -5.63 -9.23 -10.93
C VAL A 65 -4.92 -10.54 -10.60
N THR A 66 -3.92 -10.50 -9.72
CA THR A 66 -3.21 -11.69 -9.25
C THR A 66 -4.16 -12.68 -8.57
N LEU A 67 -5.10 -12.20 -7.74
CA LEU A 67 -6.09 -13.05 -7.10
C LEU A 67 -6.95 -13.80 -8.14
N ILE A 68 -7.43 -13.09 -9.16
CA ILE A 68 -8.19 -13.69 -10.27
C ILE A 68 -7.35 -14.75 -10.99
N VAL A 69 -6.07 -14.45 -11.27
CA VAL A 69 -5.15 -15.39 -11.92
C VAL A 69 -4.93 -16.63 -11.07
N VAL A 70 -4.68 -16.48 -9.76
CA VAL A 70 -4.53 -17.60 -8.83
C VAL A 70 -5.76 -18.50 -8.88
N ILE A 71 -6.96 -17.92 -8.74
CA ILE A 71 -8.23 -18.66 -8.80
C ILE A 71 -8.35 -19.45 -10.11
N ILE A 72 -8.14 -18.80 -11.26
CA ILE A 72 -8.21 -19.46 -12.58
C ILE A 72 -7.20 -20.60 -12.67
N THR A 73 -5.94 -20.35 -12.30
CA THR A 73 -4.89 -21.39 -12.37
C THR A 73 -5.13 -22.55 -11.42
N SER A 74 -5.72 -22.32 -10.25
CA SER A 74 -6.11 -23.38 -9.32
C SER A 74 -7.23 -24.25 -9.89
N PHE A 75 -8.26 -23.65 -10.51
CA PHE A 75 -9.31 -24.43 -11.17
C PHE A 75 -8.78 -25.22 -12.36
N THR A 76 -7.90 -24.63 -13.17
CA THR A 76 -7.23 -25.34 -14.27
C THR A 76 -6.38 -26.50 -13.76
N ALA A 77 -5.66 -26.33 -12.64
CA ALA A 77 -4.86 -27.38 -12.02
C ALA A 77 -5.71 -28.56 -11.56
N VAL A 78 -6.84 -28.30 -10.89
CA VAL A 78 -7.76 -29.36 -10.47
C VAL A 78 -8.38 -30.06 -11.68
N ALA A 79 -8.75 -29.31 -12.72
CA ALA A 79 -9.37 -29.86 -13.92
C ALA A 79 -8.41 -30.63 -14.83
N SER A 80 -7.11 -30.34 -14.78
CA SER A 80 -6.11 -31.01 -15.61
C SER A 80 -5.69 -32.38 -15.07
N ILE A 81 -5.87 -32.63 -13.77
CA ILE A 81 -5.50 -33.90 -13.14
C ILE A 81 -6.39 -35.01 -13.69
N THR A 82 -5.86 -35.77 -14.64
CA THR A 82 -6.59 -36.87 -15.31
C THR A 82 -6.24 -38.25 -14.77
N THR A 83 -4.97 -38.47 -14.39
CA THR A 83 -4.49 -39.73 -13.78
C THR A 83 -3.44 -39.45 -12.71
N ILE A 84 -3.28 -40.38 -11.76
CA ILE A 84 -2.25 -40.27 -10.71
C ILE A 84 -0.84 -40.43 -11.30
N ASP A 85 -0.71 -41.20 -12.39
CA ASP A 85 0.59 -41.54 -12.99
C ASP A 85 1.36 -40.33 -13.56
N ASN A 86 0.66 -39.25 -13.93
CA ASN A 86 1.26 -38.03 -14.50
C ASN A 86 1.17 -36.81 -13.58
N LEU A 87 0.68 -36.99 -12.35
CA LEU A 87 0.34 -35.91 -11.43
C LEU A 87 1.51 -34.92 -11.23
N ASP A 88 2.72 -35.43 -11.02
CA ASP A 88 3.90 -34.60 -10.78
C ASP A 88 4.27 -33.74 -11.99
N GLN A 89 4.20 -34.31 -13.20
CA GLN A 89 4.53 -33.60 -14.43
C GLN A 89 3.50 -32.50 -14.74
N GLU A 90 2.20 -32.81 -14.58
CA GLU A 90 1.12 -31.86 -14.81
C GLU A 90 1.17 -30.70 -13.81
N ILE A 91 1.33 -30.99 -12.51
CA ILE A 91 1.48 -29.97 -11.48
C ILE A 91 2.69 -29.07 -11.80
N MET A 92 3.83 -29.66 -12.16
CA MET A 92 5.03 -28.87 -12.42
C MET A 92 4.88 -27.96 -13.65
N ALA A 93 4.25 -28.46 -14.72
CA ALA A 93 3.94 -27.64 -15.90
C ALA A 93 3.07 -26.42 -15.53
N ILE A 94 2.06 -26.62 -14.68
CA ILE A 94 1.17 -25.55 -14.22
C ILE A 94 1.90 -24.56 -13.31
N VAL A 95 2.75 -25.04 -12.40
CA VAL A 95 3.57 -24.18 -11.55
C VAL A 95 4.50 -23.31 -12.40
N ILE A 96 5.15 -23.86 -13.43
CA ILE A 96 6.00 -23.11 -14.37
C ILE A 96 5.17 -22.06 -15.13
N ALA A 97 4.00 -22.45 -15.66
CA ALA A 97 3.13 -21.54 -16.38
C ALA A 97 2.62 -20.39 -15.49
N HIS A 98 2.15 -20.71 -14.28
CA HIS A 98 1.69 -19.73 -13.29
C HIS A 98 2.83 -18.77 -12.91
N THR A 99 4.02 -19.31 -12.61
CA THR A 99 5.19 -18.50 -12.23
C THR A 99 5.59 -17.55 -13.37
N THR A 100 5.63 -18.05 -14.60
CA THR A 100 5.96 -17.24 -15.79
C THR A 100 4.94 -16.12 -15.99
N LEU A 101 3.64 -16.43 -15.86
CA LEU A 101 2.56 -15.45 -15.94
C LEU A 101 2.70 -14.37 -14.86
N MET A 102 3.00 -14.76 -13.62
CA MET A 102 3.19 -13.82 -12.50
C MET A 102 4.36 -12.86 -12.72
N PHE A 103 5.51 -13.36 -13.19
CA PHE A 103 6.63 -12.49 -13.57
C PHE A 103 6.29 -11.57 -14.74
N GLY A 104 5.54 -12.07 -15.73
CA GLY A 104 5.03 -11.25 -16.84
C GLY A 104 4.15 -10.09 -16.36
N LEU A 105 3.21 -10.36 -15.45
CA LEU A 105 2.32 -9.33 -14.87
C LEU A 105 3.08 -8.29 -14.05
N ILE A 106 4.09 -8.71 -13.29
CA ILE A 106 5.01 -7.79 -12.58
C ILE A 106 5.77 -6.91 -13.58
N GLY A 107 6.27 -7.49 -14.68
CA GLY A 107 6.92 -6.74 -15.75
C GLY A 107 6.00 -5.69 -16.39
N VAL A 108 4.74 -6.05 -16.65
CA VAL A 108 3.73 -5.12 -17.16
C VAL A 108 3.45 -3.99 -16.17
N TYR A 109 3.37 -4.29 -14.87
CA TYR A 109 3.23 -3.28 -13.82
C TYR A 109 4.42 -2.29 -13.83
N PHE A 110 5.66 -2.76 -13.96
CA PHE A 110 6.82 -1.85 -14.00
C PHE A 110 7.00 -1.08 -15.31
N LEU A 111 6.40 -1.54 -16.40
CA LEU A 111 6.54 -0.90 -17.70
C LEU A 111 6.00 0.54 -17.70
N LEU A 112 4.84 0.78 -17.07
CA LEU A 112 4.20 2.11 -17.08
C LEU A 112 5.02 3.18 -16.35
N PRO A 113 5.57 2.95 -15.13
CA PRO A 113 6.49 3.89 -14.51
C PRO A 113 7.76 4.16 -15.33
N ILE A 114 8.34 3.14 -15.99
CA ILE A 114 9.52 3.34 -16.85
C ILE A 114 9.18 4.23 -18.05
N ILE A 115 8.04 3.98 -18.71
CA ILE A 115 7.57 4.84 -19.80
C ILE A 115 7.32 6.27 -19.30
N GLY A 116 6.72 6.42 -18.11
CA GLY A 116 6.49 7.73 -17.49
C GLY A 116 7.80 8.47 -17.23
N ALA A 117 8.77 7.79 -16.63
CA ALA A 117 10.11 8.34 -16.41
C ALA A 117 10.77 8.78 -17.72
N LEU A 118 10.80 7.93 -18.75
CA LEU A 118 11.39 8.27 -20.04
C LEU A 118 10.68 9.46 -20.71
N THR A 119 9.34 9.49 -20.67
CA THR A 119 8.53 10.58 -21.22
C THR A 119 8.86 11.91 -20.54
N CYS A 120 8.94 11.92 -19.21
CA CYS A 120 9.32 13.07 -18.40
C CYS A 120 10.77 13.51 -18.67
N ALA A 121 11.71 12.56 -18.88
CA ALA A 121 13.10 12.88 -19.21
C ALA A 121 13.22 13.66 -20.54
N PHE A 122 12.38 13.32 -21.53
CA PHE A 122 12.28 14.04 -22.79
C PHE A 122 11.52 15.38 -22.69
N GLY A 123 11.05 15.75 -21.49
CA GLY A 123 10.32 16.99 -21.24
C GLY A 123 8.89 16.98 -21.78
N LYS A 124 8.28 15.79 -21.89
CA LYS A 124 6.87 15.63 -22.26
C LYS A 124 6.05 15.35 -21.01
N ASP A 125 4.81 15.84 -20.99
CA ASP A 125 3.84 15.46 -19.96
C ASP A 125 3.48 13.98 -20.09
N PHE A 126 3.53 13.26 -18.99
CA PHE A 126 3.10 11.87 -18.92
C PHE A 126 1.79 11.74 -18.14
N ARG A 127 0.92 10.83 -18.60
CA ARG A 127 -0.35 10.50 -17.95
C ARG A 127 -0.54 8.99 -17.93
N TYR A 128 -0.57 8.40 -16.74
CA TYR A 128 -0.91 6.99 -16.57
C TYR A 128 -2.28 6.70 -17.21
N PRO A 129 -2.43 5.57 -17.91
CA PRO A 129 -3.71 5.16 -18.45
C PRO A 129 -4.79 5.17 -17.36
N ILE A 130 -6.01 5.61 -17.72
CA ILE A 130 -7.20 5.71 -16.84
C ILE A 130 -7.10 6.81 -15.76
N MET A 131 -6.01 6.87 -14.98
CA MET A 131 -5.87 7.75 -13.84
C MET A 131 -5.39 9.16 -14.21
N GLY A 132 -4.42 9.30 -15.12
CA GLY A 132 -3.72 10.56 -15.35
C GLY A 132 -4.63 11.73 -15.73
N ASN A 133 -5.52 11.54 -16.71
CA ASN A 133 -6.47 12.59 -17.13
C ASN A 133 -7.51 12.92 -16.05
N ARG A 134 -7.94 11.92 -15.26
CA ARG A 134 -8.89 12.13 -14.16
C ARG A 134 -8.24 12.91 -13.03
N LEU A 135 -6.98 12.58 -12.71
CA LEU A 135 -6.21 13.28 -11.70
C LEU A 135 -5.91 14.72 -12.14
N ALA A 136 -5.54 14.93 -13.41
CA ALA A 136 -5.30 16.27 -13.95
C ALA A 136 -6.54 17.16 -13.77
N LYS A 137 -7.70 16.66 -14.18
CA LYS A 137 -8.99 17.37 -13.99
C LYS A 137 -9.29 17.62 -12.51
N TYR A 138 -9.06 16.63 -11.65
CA TYR A 138 -9.32 16.75 -10.21
C TYR A 138 -8.43 17.81 -9.54
N LEU A 139 -7.17 17.92 -9.95
CA LEU A 139 -6.22 18.88 -9.39
C LEU A 139 -6.26 20.26 -10.07
N GLY A 140 -7.06 20.43 -11.12
CA GLY A 140 -7.04 21.64 -11.95
C GLY A 140 -5.75 21.81 -12.77
N TYR A 141 -5.04 20.71 -13.06
CA TYR A 141 -3.81 20.75 -13.85
C TYR A 141 -4.12 20.91 -15.35
N ASP A 142 -3.55 21.96 -15.95
CA ASP A 142 -3.60 22.25 -17.38
C ASP A 142 -2.18 22.46 -17.90
N ASP A 143 -1.74 21.60 -18.84
CA ASP A 143 -0.41 21.66 -19.46
C ASP A 143 -0.30 22.77 -20.52
N SER A 144 -1.43 23.37 -20.91
CA SER A 144 -1.50 24.46 -21.88
C SER A 144 -1.44 25.85 -21.26
N GLN A 145 -1.57 25.97 -19.94
CA GLN A 145 -1.49 27.26 -19.24
C GLN A 145 -0.13 27.93 -19.48
N SER A 146 -0.18 29.21 -19.85
CA SER A 146 1.02 30.02 -20.01
C SER A 146 1.67 30.27 -18.64
N ILE A 147 3.00 30.41 -18.65
CA ILE A 147 3.81 30.68 -17.45
C ILE A 147 3.38 32.00 -16.75
N GLU A 148 2.67 32.87 -17.46
CA GLU A 148 2.32 34.23 -17.01
C GLU A 148 1.17 34.27 -15.98
N GLU A 149 0.30 33.27 -15.93
CA GLU A 149 -0.73 33.12 -14.89
C GLU A 149 -0.64 31.72 -14.25
N PRO A 150 0.28 31.50 -13.30
CA PRO A 150 0.41 30.21 -12.64
C PRO A 150 -0.80 29.98 -11.74
N ALA A 151 -1.85 29.35 -12.28
CA ALA A 151 -2.87 28.73 -11.47
C ALA A 151 -2.22 27.51 -10.82
N TRP A 152 -1.88 27.62 -9.54
CA TRP A 152 -1.39 26.49 -8.75
C TRP A 152 -2.43 25.37 -8.76
N LEU A 153 -1.96 24.13 -8.57
CA LEU A 153 -2.86 23.01 -8.31
C LEU A 153 -3.78 23.35 -7.13
N ASP A 154 -5.01 22.84 -7.19
CA ASP A 154 -5.98 23.01 -6.11
C ASP A 154 -5.45 22.37 -4.82
N GLU A 155 -5.13 23.23 -3.84
CA GLU A 155 -4.49 22.83 -2.60
C GLU A 155 -5.33 21.80 -1.84
N GLU A 156 -6.64 22.00 -1.75
CA GLU A 156 -7.51 21.08 -1.02
C GLU A 156 -7.50 19.70 -1.70
N HIS A 157 -7.63 19.68 -3.03
CA HIS A 157 -7.63 18.43 -3.78
C HIS A 157 -6.29 17.68 -3.68
N GLU A 158 -5.16 18.38 -3.70
CA GLU A 158 -3.84 17.79 -3.46
C GLU A 158 -3.75 17.13 -2.07
N GLU A 159 -4.19 17.81 -1.00
CA GLU A 159 -4.12 17.26 0.37
C GLU A 159 -5.01 16.04 0.54
N ARG A 160 -6.22 16.09 -0.05
CA ARG A 160 -7.14 14.96 -0.07
C ARG A 160 -6.57 13.79 -0.87
N TRP A 161 -5.90 14.06 -1.98
CA TRP A 161 -5.22 13.02 -2.77
C TRP A 161 -4.12 12.34 -1.95
N VAL A 162 -3.19 13.10 -1.38
CA VAL A 162 -2.09 12.55 -0.57
C VAL A 162 -2.60 11.77 0.63
N SER A 163 -3.57 12.32 1.37
CA SER A 163 -4.20 11.64 2.51
C SER A 163 -4.85 10.32 2.07
N SER A 164 -5.59 10.36 0.96
CA SER A 164 -6.26 9.19 0.42
C SER A 164 -5.28 8.10 -0.01
N MET A 165 -4.23 8.45 -0.75
CA MET A 165 -3.19 7.50 -1.15
C MET A 165 -2.47 6.90 0.06
N GLY A 166 -2.29 7.70 1.11
CA GLY A 166 -1.81 7.22 2.41
C GLY A 166 -2.69 6.11 2.99
N HIS A 167 -4.02 6.23 2.91
CA HIS A 167 -4.95 5.18 3.34
C HIS A 167 -5.02 3.98 2.39
N PHE A 168 -5.03 4.20 1.07
CA PHE A 168 -5.00 3.12 0.07
C PHE A 168 -3.74 2.26 0.19
N ALA A 169 -2.63 2.83 0.64
CA ALA A 169 -1.37 2.12 0.87
C ALA A 169 -1.43 1.09 2.01
N VAL A 170 -2.53 0.98 2.77
CA VAL A 170 -2.72 -0.03 3.84
C VAL A 170 -2.40 -1.46 3.38
N ILE A 171 -2.67 -1.77 2.11
CA ILE A 171 -2.45 -3.10 1.54
C ILE A 171 -0.96 -3.42 1.33
N ILE A 172 -0.09 -2.40 1.35
CA ILE A 172 1.35 -2.50 1.11
C ILE A 172 2.09 -2.73 2.44
N LEU A 173 1.54 -3.59 3.31
CA LEU A 173 2.09 -4.00 4.61
C LEU A 173 2.90 -2.89 5.33
N PHE A 174 4.18 -3.15 5.66
CA PHE A 174 5.05 -2.21 6.37
C PHE A 174 5.35 -0.95 5.54
N TRP A 175 5.52 -1.10 4.23
CA TRP A 175 5.92 -0.02 3.34
C TRP A 175 4.80 0.99 3.09
N GLY A 176 3.55 0.57 3.23
CA GLY A 176 2.38 1.44 3.07
C GLY A 176 2.39 2.63 4.01
N MET A 177 2.96 2.45 5.21
CA MET A 177 3.05 3.50 6.23
C MET A 177 4.01 4.62 5.84
N LEU A 178 4.94 4.37 4.92
CA LEU A 178 5.90 5.38 4.48
C LEU A 178 5.17 6.58 3.87
N ALA A 179 4.09 6.36 3.11
CA ALA A 179 3.32 7.44 2.51
C ALA A 179 2.77 8.43 3.56
N PRO A 180 1.90 8.02 4.50
CA PRO A 180 1.38 8.93 5.51
C PRO A 180 2.46 9.41 6.49
N VAL A 181 3.49 8.63 6.83
CA VAL A 181 4.60 9.12 7.68
C VAL A 181 5.34 10.27 7.00
N THR A 182 5.72 10.13 5.73
CA THR A 182 6.42 11.20 5.01
C THR A 182 5.54 12.43 4.84
N ALA A 183 4.25 12.25 4.51
CA ALA A 183 3.30 13.37 4.40
C ALA A 183 3.13 14.11 5.75
N TRP A 184 3.04 13.37 6.86
CA TRP A 184 2.97 13.94 8.19
C TRP A 184 4.22 14.74 8.56
N ILE A 185 5.42 14.18 8.32
CA ILE A 185 6.69 14.85 8.65
C ILE A 185 6.85 16.14 7.84
N MET A 186 6.58 16.09 6.54
CA MET A 186 6.85 17.20 5.62
C MET A 186 5.79 18.31 5.71
N GLN A 187 4.51 17.93 5.81
CA GLN A 187 3.37 18.87 5.64
C GLN A 187 2.46 18.93 6.87
N GLY A 188 2.65 18.09 7.89
CA GLY A 188 1.79 18.05 9.06
C GLY A 188 1.80 19.30 9.94
N ASN A 189 2.81 20.17 9.80
CA ASN A 189 2.83 21.47 10.48
C ASN A 189 2.11 22.57 9.67
N ARG A 190 1.87 22.34 8.38
CA ARG A 190 1.23 23.31 7.47
C ARG A 190 -0.26 23.05 7.30
N SER A 191 -0.70 21.79 7.36
CA SER A 191 -2.10 21.42 7.27
C SER A 191 -2.52 20.52 8.43
N ALA A 192 -3.50 21.00 9.20
CA ALA A 192 -4.12 20.22 10.29
C ALA A 192 -4.86 18.99 9.75
N PHE A 193 -5.47 19.10 8.57
CA PHE A 193 -6.14 18.00 7.89
C PHE A 193 -5.14 16.89 7.51
N LEU A 194 -4.07 17.23 6.80
CA LEU A 194 -3.01 16.27 6.44
C LEU A 194 -2.41 15.61 7.66
N LYS A 195 -2.13 16.39 8.71
CA LYS A 195 -1.61 15.87 9.97
C LYS A 195 -2.56 14.84 10.57
N PHE A 196 -3.84 15.17 10.70
CA PHE A 196 -4.84 14.28 11.28
C PHE A 196 -4.97 12.99 10.47
N GLN A 197 -5.18 13.10 9.16
CA GLN A 197 -5.38 11.94 8.29
C GLN A 197 -4.13 11.06 8.20
N SER A 198 -2.95 11.66 8.14
CA SER A 198 -1.69 10.91 8.09
C SER A 198 -1.42 10.15 9.38
N VAL A 199 -1.55 10.79 10.55
CA VAL A 199 -1.38 10.09 11.84
C VAL A 199 -2.43 8.98 11.99
N GLN A 200 -3.68 9.26 11.60
CA GLN A 200 -4.75 8.28 11.60
C GLN A 200 -4.44 7.07 10.70
N ALA A 201 -3.93 7.28 9.49
CA ALA A 201 -3.50 6.21 8.58
C ALA A 201 -2.36 5.37 9.18
N VAL A 202 -1.35 6.02 9.78
CA VAL A 202 -0.22 5.32 10.43
C VAL A 202 -0.69 4.44 11.58
N VAL A 203 -1.52 4.97 12.48
CA VAL A 203 -2.05 4.21 13.62
C VAL A 203 -2.84 3.00 13.13
N PHE A 204 -3.69 3.19 12.11
CA PHE A 204 -4.50 2.13 11.54
C PHE A 204 -3.66 1.02 10.88
N GLN A 205 -2.68 1.40 10.08
CA GLN A 205 -1.77 0.47 9.40
C GLN A 205 -0.86 -0.26 10.38
N ALA A 206 -0.32 0.43 11.39
CA ALA A 206 0.49 -0.18 12.44
C ALA A 206 -0.32 -1.23 13.22
N GLY A 207 -1.58 -0.95 13.54
CA GLY A 207 -2.48 -1.92 14.17
C GLY A 207 -2.72 -3.16 13.29
N THR A 208 -2.92 -2.96 11.99
CA THR A 208 -3.08 -4.05 11.02
C THR A 208 -1.81 -4.90 10.90
N LEU A 209 -0.63 -4.26 10.89
CA LEU A 209 0.67 -4.91 10.89
C LEU A 209 0.89 -5.75 12.16
N VAL A 210 0.58 -5.21 13.34
CA VAL A 210 0.69 -5.93 14.61
C VAL A 210 -0.21 -7.17 14.61
N LEU A 211 -1.46 -7.07 14.14
CA LEU A 211 -2.34 -8.23 14.00
C LEU A 211 -1.74 -9.30 13.07
N SER A 212 -1.15 -8.86 11.97
CA SER A 212 -0.47 -9.76 11.02
C SER A 212 0.73 -10.46 11.67
N MET A 213 1.55 -9.74 12.45
CA MET A 213 2.68 -10.31 13.19
C MET A 213 2.23 -11.29 14.27
N VAL A 214 1.18 -10.95 15.03
CA VAL A 214 0.61 -11.85 16.06
C VAL A 214 0.11 -13.14 15.42
N SER A 215 -0.60 -13.06 14.28
CA SER A 215 -1.02 -14.23 13.52
C SER A 215 0.18 -15.10 13.10
N GLY A 216 1.26 -14.48 12.60
CA GLY A 216 2.48 -15.18 12.23
C GLY A 216 3.14 -15.88 13.43
N ILE A 217 3.29 -15.18 14.55
CA ILE A 217 3.87 -15.72 15.79
C ILE A 217 3.06 -16.91 16.30
N LEU A 218 1.72 -16.83 16.31
CA LEU A 218 0.86 -17.94 16.72
C LEU A 218 1.03 -19.16 15.81
N TYR A 219 1.05 -18.94 14.50
CA TYR A 219 1.22 -20.02 13.52
C TYR A 219 2.60 -20.69 13.63
N PHE A 220 3.68 -19.92 13.53
CA PHE A 220 5.05 -20.45 13.59
C PHE A 220 5.42 -20.98 14.98
N GLY A 221 4.94 -20.33 16.05
CA GLY A 221 5.17 -20.78 17.42
C GLY A 221 4.51 -22.13 17.70
N GLY A 222 3.25 -22.31 17.28
CA GLY A 222 2.58 -23.61 17.37
C GLY A 222 3.27 -24.70 16.54
N ALA A 223 3.69 -24.36 15.31
CA ALA A 223 4.42 -25.29 14.46
C ALA A 223 5.76 -25.71 15.09
N ALA A 224 6.51 -24.77 15.67
CA ALA A 224 7.74 -25.06 16.38
C ALA A 224 7.51 -26.00 17.57
N ILE A 225 6.45 -25.77 18.36
CA ILE A 225 6.07 -26.65 19.48
C ILE A 225 5.73 -28.05 19.00
N LEU A 226 5.00 -28.20 17.88
CA LEU A 226 4.71 -29.49 17.27
C LEU A 226 5.99 -30.23 16.88
N PHE A 227 6.90 -29.56 16.14
CA PHE A 227 8.15 -30.17 15.70
C PHE A 227 9.05 -30.57 16.88
N LEU A 228 9.15 -29.73 17.91
CA LEU A 228 9.87 -30.07 19.13
C LEU A 228 9.25 -31.26 19.84
N SER A 229 7.93 -31.33 19.91
CA SER A 229 7.21 -32.43 20.56
C SER A 229 7.44 -33.77 19.84
N ILE A 230 7.41 -33.77 18.51
CA ILE A 230 7.72 -34.95 17.68
C ILE A 230 9.20 -35.34 17.81
N GLY A 231 10.10 -34.36 17.79
CA GLY A 231 11.54 -34.59 17.91
C GLY A 231 11.94 -35.20 19.26
N VAL A 232 11.27 -34.79 20.35
CA VAL A 232 11.50 -35.34 21.70
C VAL A 232 10.91 -36.74 21.86
N SER A 233 9.72 -37.02 21.31
CA SER A 233 9.09 -38.33 21.43
C SER A 233 9.73 -39.41 20.56
N GLY A 234 10.44 -39.02 19.50
CA GLY A 234 10.86 -39.92 18.44
C GLY A 234 9.70 -40.36 17.56
N PHE A 235 10.03 -41.00 16.43
CA PHE A 235 9.05 -41.57 15.49
C PHE A 235 8.66 -42.99 15.91
N SER A 236 7.98 -43.13 17.05
CA SER A 236 7.29 -44.37 17.41
C SER A 236 5.90 -44.43 16.77
N ASN A 237 5.38 -45.63 16.52
CA ASN A 237 4.03 -45.81 15.98
C ASN A 237 2.92 -45.39 16.96
N ASP A 238 3.24 -45.28 18.26
CA ASP A 238 2.31 -44.83 19.29
C ASP A 238 2.44 -43.33 19.54
N LEU A 239 1.30 -42.62 19.61
CA LEU A 239 1.23 -41.19 19.95
C LEU A 239 1.58 -41.00 21.43
N SER A 240 2.78 -40.46 21.70
CA SER A 240 3.15 -40.09 23.06
C SER A 240 2.26 -38.94 23.57
N PRO A 241 2.03 -38.81 24.90
CA PRO A 241 1.32 -37.67 25.48
C PRO A 241 1.92 -36.31 25.10
N ILE A 242 3.25 -36.24 24.92
CA ILE A 242 3.97 -35.03 24.51
C ILE A 242 3.62 -34.68 23.05
N SER A 243 3.61 -35.67 22.16
CA SER A 243 3.23 -35.49 20.75
C SER A 243 1.76 -35.02 20.63
N LEU A 244 0.86 -35.61 21.43
CA LEU A 244 -0.55 -35.20 21.48
C LEU A 244 -0.70 -33.74 21.95
N LEU A 245 0.03 -33.32 22.97
CA LEU A 245 0.05 -31.94 23.43
C LEU A 245 0.53 -30.99 22.31
N GLY A 246 1.62 -31.35 21.61
CA GLY A 246 2.14 -30.58 20.49
C GLY A 246 1.12 -30.40 19.36
N ILE A 247 0.39 -31.47 19.03
CA ILE A 247 -0.72 -31.45 18.05
C ILE A 247 -1.81 -30.48 18.51
N VAL A 248 -2.30 -30.61 19.74
CA VAL A 248 -3.37 -29.75 20.28
C VAL A 248 -2.96 -28.27 20.26
N VAL A 249 -1.72 -27.97 20.69
CA VAL A 249 -1.20 -26.59 20.69
C VAL A 249 -1.09 -26.03 19.28
N PHE A 250 -0.58 -26.81 18.32
CA PHE A 250 -0.48 -26.38 16.93
C PHE A 250 -1.84 -26.09 16.30
N PHE A 251 -2.81 -27.01 16.42
CA PHE A 251 -4.13 -26.78 15.84
C PHE A 251 -4.87 -25.63 16.54
N GLY A 252 -4.72 -25.49 17.85
CA GLY A 252 -5.27 -24.36 18.60
C GLY A 252 -4.68 -23.02 18.13
N SER A 253 -3.35 -22.94 17.98
CA SER A 253 -2.69 -21.70 17.54
C SER A 253 -2.97 -21.39 16.07
N MET A 254 -3.05 -22.42 15.21
CA MET A 254 -3.42 -22.30 13.80
C MET A 254 -4.84 -21.75 13.65
N LEU A 255 -5.80 -22.23 14.44
CA LEU A 255 -7.18 -21.73 14.42
C LEU A 255 -7.23 -20.25 14.83
N CYS A 256 -6.53 -19.88 15.90
CA CYS A 256 -6.43 -18.48 16.32
C CYS A 256 -5.80 -17.59 15.24
N ALA A 257 -4.70 -18.04 14.63
CA ALA A 257 -4.06 -17.34 13.52
C ALA A 257 -5.00 -17.20 12.32
N ALA A 258 -5.75 -18.25 11.97
CA ALA A 258 -6.73 -18.22 10.88
C ALA A 258 -7.85 -17.20 11.13
N VAL A 259 -8.34 -17.08 12.37
CA VAL A 259 -9.33 -16.04 12.69
C VAL A 259 -8.74 -14.64 12.49
N ILE A 260 -7.52 -14.40 12.96
CA ILE A 260 -6.85 -13.10 12.79
C ILE A 260 -6.59 -12.79 11.31
N ILE A 261 -6.11 -13.76 10.53
CA ILE A 261 -5.77 -13.54 9.13
C ILE A 261 -7.00 -13.20 8.28
N LEU A 262 -8.18 -13.74 8.63
CA LEU A 262 -9.45 -13.41 7.99
C LEU A 262 -9.91 -11.97 8.26
N LEU A 263 -9.45 -11.34 9.36
CA LEU A 263 -9.74 -9.93 9.65
C LEU A 263 -8.90 -8.97 8.80
N ILE A 264 -7.70 -9.38 8.36
CA ILE A 264 -6.76 -8.50 7.64
C ILE A 264 -7.36 -7.97 6.33
N PRO A 265 -7.96 -8.78 5.43
CA PRO A 265 -8.63 -8.26 4.24
C PRO A 265 -9.73 -7.24 4.55
N LEU A 266 -10.49 -7.44 5.63
CA LEU A 266 -11.53 -6.49 6.05
C LEU A 266 -10.93 -5.15 6.47
N LEU A 267 -9.78 -5.18 7.17
CA LEU A 267 -9.03 -3.97 7.52
C LEU A 267 -8.46 -3.27 6.29
N HIS A 268 -7.96 -4.00 5.30
CA HIS A 268 -7.53 -3.41 4.04
C HIS A 268 -8.69 -2.72 3.31
N ILE A 269 -9.85 -3.38 3.19
CA ILE A 269 -11.05 -2.79 2.58
C ILE A 269 -11.47 -1.53 3.34
N MET A 270 -11.43 -1.55 4.68
CA MET A 270 -11.76 -0.37 5.49
C MET A 270 -10.78 0.79 5.25
N GLY A 271 -9.48 0.49 5.09
CA GLY A 271 -8.49 1.51 4.74
C GLY A 271 -8.71 2.10 3.35
N GLN A 272 -8.99 1.26 2.35
CA GLN A 272 -9.33 1.72 1.00
C GLN A 272 -10.64 2.53 0.97
N TRP A 273 -11.63 2.14 1.78
CA TRP A 273 -12.88 2.88 1.93
C TRP A 273 -12.65 4.27 2.55
N ALA A 274 -11.80 4.37 3.58
CA ALA A 274 -11.40 5.66 4.14
C ALA A 274 -10.74 6.56 3.08
N GLY A 275 -9.81 6.00 2.30
CA GLY A 275 -9.18 6.71 1.18
C GLY A 275 -10.20 7.20 0.15
N TYR A 276 -11.18 6.37 -0.22
CA TYR A 276 -12.25 6.75 -1.14
C TYR A 276 -13.14 7.89 -0.59
N ARG A 277 -13.56 7.81 0.68
CA ARG A 277 -14.37 8.85 1.35
C ARG A 277 -13.64 10.19 1.38
N ILE A 278 -12.34 10.18 1.68
CA ILE A 278 -11.50 11.39 1.67
C ILE A 278 -11.42 12.03 0.28
N LEU A 279 -11.26 11.23 -0.78
CA LEU A 279 -11.30 11.74 -2.17
C LEU A 279 -12.65 12.33 -2.56
N LYS A 280 -13.73 11.92 -1.90
CA LYS A 280 -15.08 12.45 -2.12
C LYS A 280 -15.37 13.73 -1.36
N GLY A 281 -14.43 14.20 -0.55
CA GLY A 281 -14.58 15.43 0.24
C GLY A 281 -14.95 15.17 1.71
N ASP A 282 -15.06 13.92 2.15
CA ASP A 282 -15.41 13.62 3.54
C ASP A 282 -14.20 13.70 4.48
N ASP A 283 -14.42 14.21 5.69
CA ASP A 283 -13.44 14.16 6.79
C ASP A 283 -13.52 12.83 7.54
N TYR A 284 -13.09 11.76 6.87
CA TYR A 284 -13.22 10.40 7.42
C TYR A 284 -12.49 10.23 8.76
N ARG A 285 -13.16 9.57 9.71
CA ARG A 285 -12.63 9.22 11.04
C ARG A 285 -12.83 7.73 11.29
N TYR A 286 -11.76 6.98 11.54
CA TYR A 286 -11.91 5.61 12.03
C TYR A 286 -12.54 5.64 13.42
N PRO A 287 -13.49 4.74 13.73
CA PRO A 287 -14.17 4.74 15.03
C PRO A 287 -13.23 4.65 16.24
N ILE A 288 -12.14 3.89 16.13
CA ILE A 288 -11.16 3.71 17.21
C ILE A 288 -9.93 4.60 16.97
N ALA A 289 -9.23 4.41 15.85
CA ALA A 289 -8.00 5.15 15.57
C ALA A 289 -8.22 6.67 15.48
N GLY A 290 -9.33 7.13 14.89
CA GLY A 290 -9.67 8.55 14.80
C GLY A 290 -9.85 9.19 16.17
N ARG A 291 -10.54 8.52 17.11
CA ARG A 291 -10.72 9.00 18.49
C ARG A 291 -9.40 9.06 19.26
N LEU A 292 -8.53 8.08 19.08
CA LEU A 292 -7.19 8.07 19.71
C LEU A 292 -6.36 9.25 19.21
N VAL A 293 -6.37 9.50 17.90
CA VAL A 293 -5.64 10.62 17.29
C VAL A 293 -6.22 11.96 17.71
N GLU A 294 -7.54 12.13 17.73
CA GLU A 294 -8.22 13.36 18.17
C GLU A 294 -7.89 13.71 19.63
N LYS A 295 -7.87 12.70 20.52
CA LYS A 295 -7.44 12.88 21.91
C LYS A 295 -5.97 13.31 22.01
N TRP A 296 -5.10 12.76 21.18
CA TRP A 296 -3.68 13.12 21.17
C TRP A 296 -3.43 14.52 20.61
N THR A 297 -4.09 14.90 19.51
CA THR A 297 -3.92 16.22 18.90
C THR A 297 -4.50 17.34 19.76
N SER A 298 -5.65 17.12 20.40
CA SER A 298 -6.30 18.09 21.29
C SER A 298 -5.48 18.41 22.54
N ARG A 299 -4.85 17.40 23.16
CA ARG A 299 -3.94 17.59 24.31
C ARG A 299 -2.76 18.49 23.96
N LYS A 300 -2.13 18.24 22.80
CA LYS A 300 -0.97 19.03 22.36
C LYS A 300 -1.30 20.50 22.10
N SER A 301 -2.54 20.80 21.68
CA SER A 301 -2.98 22.18 21.46
C SER A 301 -3.36 22.92 22.74
N ASN A 302 -3.58 22.25 23.87
CA ASN A 302 -4.03 22.89 25.10
C ASN A 302 -3.36 22.28 26.35
N PRO A 303 -2.09 22.62 26.63
CA PRO A 303 -1.31 22.03 27.73
C PRO A 303 -1.91 22.28 29.12
N GLN A 304 -2.67 23.38 29.28
CA GLN A 304 -3.24 23.81 30.56
C GLN A 304 -4.31 22.84 31.11
N LEU A 305 -4.88 21.96 30.29
CA LEU A 305 -5.89 21.00 30.73
C LEU A 305 -5.32 19.81 31.52
N GLU A 306 -4.01 19.49 31.39
CA GLU A 306 -3.41 18.38 32.14
C GLU A 306 -3.07 18.76 33.59
N GLU A 307 -2.75 20.03 33.88
CA GLU A 307 -2.42 20.49 35.24
C GLU A 307 -3.61 20.45 36.21
N THR A 308 -4.85 20.40 35.72
CA THR A 308 -6.07 20.36 36.55
C THR A 308 -6.66 18.95 36.77
N SER A 309 -6.01 17.90 36.24
CA SER A 309 -6.52 16.52 36.28
C SER A 309 -5.68 15.54 37.11
N GLN A 310 -4.70 16.06 37.86
CA GLN A 310 -3.97 15.35 38.91
C GLN A 310 -4.45 15.82 40.28
#